data_AF-A0AAU3CRJ4-F1
#
_entry.id   AF-A0AAU3CRJ4-F1
#
_cell.length_a   1.000
_cell.length_b   1.000
_cell.length_c   1.000
_cell.angle_alpha   90.00
_cell.angle_beta   90.00
_cell.angle_gamma   90.00
#
_symmetry.space_group_name_H-M   'P 1'
#
loop_
_entity.id
_entity.type
_entity.pdbx_description
1 polymer ?
#
loop_
_entity_poly.entity_id
_entity_poly.type
_entity_poly.pdbx_seq_one_letter_code
_entity_poly.pdbx_strand_id
1 'polypeptide(L)'
;MIPSIHGQGSSTLGLLHYLYGKGTHEEHVDPHLVASFDHLAPDPGRDPSATKKDLAHLLDQPLHLLDQDQRPEKHVWHCSVRAAPDDRILADDQWADIARRIVASTGIDPGDGAGCRWAAVRHADDHIHIIATLVREDGRRPDHHRSGKRAQAEARLIEADYDLHRVTPGDGTAAKRTTSAERHKADRLGWDRAAREELRETVRRAVAGAASTDEFLERLKDAGLLVRTKVLPSGDLKGYTVALPGDRNGENEPIFYAGSTLAPDLSLPRIQARFTTDSIPPGTADSERPERSTASSAPATARRTTAHAAWAAVTLLDHSTDDGAAAAQIAAAGEVLDALAKTSALHTRGELRQAAWEFERASRSHTRAEFRHAQDLRRAARDLVYSGPAFGRGEDGAGTAMVLDTLVFLAIAAAHWHAQRQHAQQAEAARRAAAHLRAAYQQAAAEPLAVLRERGRYSAPSLRRHHATTLRAALPELAETVLAEPGWDALAATLADAELVGHNPRALLAEAAVGRELDTADSVSDVLVWRLRRTADLPLYAPAQEATRVNRPNDHMSASRTMPVSPASRARRR
;
A
#
# COMPACT_ATOMS: atom_id res chain seq x y z
N MET A 1 1.19 -19.36 12.97
CA MET A 1 0.72 -19.18 14.38
C MET A 1 1.10 -17.80 14.95
N ILE A 2 0.22 -17.17 15.74
CA ILE A 2 0.45 -15.84 16.33
C ILE A 2 0.20 -15.86 17.85
N PRO A 3 1.25 -15.69 18.68
CA PRO A 3 1.10 -15.40 20.10
C PRO A 3 0.85 -13.91 20.34
N SER A 4 0.00 -13.58 21.31
CA SER A 4 -0.25 -12.20 21.78
C SER A 4 -0.16 -12.14 23.29
N ILE A 5 0.72 -11.29 23.81
CA ILE A 5 0.83 -11.00 25.24
C ILE A 5 -0.09 -9.82 25.56
N HIS A 6 -1.03 -10.05 26.46
CA HIS A 6 -2.00 -9.04 26.89
C HIS A 6 -1.42 -8.17 28.02
N GLY A 7 -2.05 -7.02 28.27
CA GLY A 7 -1.69 -6.18 29.40
C GLY A 7 -1.86 -6.95 30.73
N GLN A 8 -0.93 -6.78 31.67
CA GLN A 8 -0.99 -7.48 32.94
C GLN A 8 -2.27 -7.11 33.72
N GLY A 9 -2.89 -8.14 34.30
CA GLY A 9 -4.10 -8.02 35.11
C GLY A 9 -3.84 -8.09 36.60
N SER A 10 -4.85 -7.73 37.39
CA SER A 10 -4.83 -7.75 38.86
C SER A 10 -5.78 -8.80 39.47
N SER A 11 -6.39 -9.66 38.66
CA SER A 11 -7.34 -10.67 39.14
C SER A 11 -7.27 -11.96 38.31
N THR A 12 -6.67 -13.01 38.88
CA THR A 12 -6.61 -14.35 38.28
C THR A 12 -8.01 -14.90 38.06
N LEU A 13 -8.88 -14.80 39.08
CA LEU A 13 -10.28 -15.24 39.00
C LEU A 13 -11.06 -14.46 37.92
N GLY A 14 -10.87 -13.14 37.82
CA GLY A 14 -11.51 -12.33 36.78
C GLY A 14 -11.15 -12.79 35.37
N LEU A 15 -9.88 -13.12 35.13
CA LEU A 15 -9.46 -13.68 33.85
C LEU A 15 -10.03 -15.08 33.62
N LEU A 16 -10.05 -15.97 34.62
CA LEU A 16 -10.66 -17.30 34.47
C LEU A 16 -12.17 -17.24 34.19
N HIS A 17 -12.89 -16.26 34.76
CA HIS A 17 -14.29 -16.02 34.40
C HIS A 17 -14.46 -15.68 32.92
N TYR A 18 -13.54 -14.89 32.36
CA TYR A 18 -13.49 -14.61 30.93
C TYR A 18 -13.18 -15.89 30.14
N LEU A 19 -12.08 -16.60 30.46
CA LEU A 19 -11.62 -17.79 29.72
C LEU A 19 -12.64 -18.93 29.67
N TYR A 20 -13.42 -19.14 30.74
CA TYR A 20 -14.49 -20.15 30.81
C TYR A 20 -15.89 -19.54 30.70
N GLY A 21 -16.01 -18.27 30.32
CA GLY A 21 -17.30 -17.61 30.07
C GLY A 21 -17.78 -17.90 28.66
N LYS A 22 -18.94 -17.39 28.25
CA LYS A 22 -19.44 -17.52 26.87
C LYS A 22 -18.60 -16.73 25.83
N GLY A 23 -17.43 -16.23 26.23
CA GLY A 23 -16.76 -15.12 25.55
C GLY A 23 -17.60 -13.84 25.60
N THR A 24 -17.02 -12.71 25.18
CA THR A 24 -17.82 -11.52 24.85
C THR A 24 -17.89 -11.29 23.34
N HIS A 25 -16.92 -11.82 22.57
CA HIS A 25 -16.76 -11.56 21.14
C HIS A 25 -15.99 -12.67 20.36
N GLU A 26 -15.43 -13.67 21.04
CA GLU A 26 -14.96 -14.94 20.45
C GLU A 26 -15.74 -16.01 21.22
N GLU A 27 -16.62 -16.77 20.56
CA GLU A 27 -17.46 -17.73 21.27
C GLU A 27 -16.60 -18.85 21.85
N HIS A 28 -16.59 -18.96 23.18
CA HIS A 28 -15.94 -20.07 23.87
C HIS A 28 -16.91 -21.25 23.80
N VAL A 29 -16.67 -22.18 22.87
CA VAL A 29 -17.60 -23.26 22.58
C VAL A 29 -17.38 -24.43 23.54
N ASP A 30 -16.12 -24.73 23.85
CA ASP A 30 -15.71 -25.86 24.67
C ASP A 30 -14.49 -25.49 25.53
N PRO A 31 -14.65 -24.60 26.54
CA PRO A 31 -13.53 -24.19 27.37
C PRO A 31 -13.08 -25.32 28.30
N HIS A 32 -11.83 -25.79 28.17
CA HIS A 32 -11.22 -26.83 29.00
C HIS A 32 -9.70 -26.66 29.12
N LEU A 33 -9.09 -27.29 30.13
CA LEU A 33 -7.64 -27.30 30.29
C LEU A 33 -6.98 -28.27 29.30
N VAL A 34 -5.90 -27.82 28.67
CA VAL A 34 -5.01 -28.68 27.86
C VAL A 34 -3.65 -28.88 28.52
N ALA A 35 -3.22 -27.97 29.39
CA ALA A 35 -1.99 -28.12 30.18
C ALA A 35 -1.98 -27.26 31.45
N SER A 36 -1.16 -27.64 32.42
CA SER A 36 -0.83 -26.85 33.60
C SER A 36 0.62 -27.10 34.01
N PHE A 37 1.12 -26.27 34.93
CA PHE A 37 2.45 -26.36 35.52
C PHE A 37 2.76 -27.71 36.19
N ASP A 38 1.74 -28.42 36.68
CA ASP A 38 1.85 -29.65 37.46
C ASP A 38 1.16 -30.87 36.81
N HIS A 39 0.52 -30.69 35.66
CA HIS A 39 -0.33 -31.68 34.97
C HIS A 39 -1.56 -32.16 35.76
N LEU A 40 -1.85 -31.58 36.92
CA LEU A 40 -2.89 -32.03 37.85
C LEU A 40 -3.85 -30.91 38.27
N ALA A 41 -3.75 -29.74 37.65
CA ALA A 41 -4.61 -28.62 37.96
C ALA A 41 -6.10 -28.98 37.72
N PRO A 42 -7.01 -28.55 38.61
CA PRO A 42 -8.44 -28.83 38.48
C PRO A 42 -9.00 -28.11 37.25
N ASP A 43 -9.71 -28.83 36.38
CA ASP A 43 -10.31 -28.30 35.15
C ASP A 43 -11.80 -27.99 35.34
N PRO A 44 -12.20 -26.71 35.52
CA PRO A 44 -13.60 -26.33 35.68
C PRO A 44 -14.48 -26.57 34.44
N GLY A 45 -13.86 -26.86 33.28
CA GLY A 45 -14.56 -27.14 32.02
C GLY A 45 -14.95 -28.61 31.84
N ARG A 46 -14.20 -29.54 32.45
CA ARG A 46 -14.38 -30.99 32.29
C ARG A 46 -14.70 -31.72 33.59
N ASP A 47 -14.28 -31.18 34.74
CA ASP A 47 -14.57 -31.72 36.06
C ASP A 47 -15.68 -30.90 36.73
N PRO A 48 -16.90 -31.44 36.90
CA PRO A 48 -18.01 -30.75 37.54
C PRO A 48 -17.76 -30.38 39.01
N SER A 49 -16.77 -31.00 39.66
CA SER A 49 -16.40 -30.71 41.05
C SER A 49 -15.35 -29.59 41.17
N ALA A 50 -14.67 -29.25 40.07
CA ALA A 50 -13.69 -28.18 40.02
C ALA A 50 -14.35 -26.83 39.75
N THR A 51 -13.96 -25.79 40.50
CA THR A 51 -14.41 -24.42 40.24
C THR A 51 -13.30 -23.52 39.72
N LYS A 52 -13.68 -22.45 39.02
CA LYS A 52 -12.75 -21.37 38.61
C LYS A 52 -12.01 -20.77 39.81
N LYS A 53 -12.63 -20.80 41.00
CA LYS A 53 -12.03 -20.32 42.25
C LYS A 53 -10.94 -21.27 42.76
N ASP A 54 -11.13 -22.58 42.61
CA ASP A 54 -10.13 -23.58 43.01
C ASP A 54 -8.87 -23.45 42.14
N LEU A 55 -9.07 -23.33 40.82
CA LEU A 55 -7.96 -23.08 39.90
C LEU A 55 -7.26 -21.74 40.17
N ALA A 56 -8.02 -20.65 40.39
CA ALA A 56 -7.43 -19.36 40.77
C ALA A 56 -6.59 -19.47 42.05
N HIS A 57 -7.14 -20.13 43.08
CA HIS A 57 -6.45 -20.31 44.35
C HIS A 57 -5.17 -21.12 44.18
N LEU A 58 -5.19 -22.18 43.38
CA LEU A 58 -4.00 -22.98 43.05
C LEU A 58 -2.92 -22.14 42.36
N LEU A 59 -3.28 -21.34 41.36
CA LEU A 59 -2.34 -20.49 40.62
C LEU A 59 -1.75 -19.38 41.50
N ASP A 60 -2.55 -18.81 42.40
CA ASP A 60 -2.15 -17.70 43.26
C ASP A 60 -1.44 -18.12 44.56
N GLN A 61 -1.22 -19.42 44.82
CA GLN A 61 -0.55 -19.84 46.06
C GLN A 61 0.81 -19.17 46.27
N PRO A 62 1.74 -19.11 45.29
CA PRO A 62 3.02 -18.42 45.48
C PRO A 62 2.87 -16.93 45.81
N LEU A 63 1.86 -16.26 45.22
CA LEU A 63 1.53 -14.86 45.52
C LEU A 63 1.07 -14.69 46.98
N HIS A 64 0.26 -15.63 47.49
CA HIS A 64 -0.26 -15.60 48.85
C HIS A 64 0.78 -15.95 49.93
N LEU A 65 1.89 -16.59 49.55
CA LEU A 65 3.03 -16.83 50.44
C LEU A 65 3.89 -15.56 50.67
N LEU A 66 3.73 -14.54 49.83
CA LEU A 66 4.38 -13.24 50.03
C LEU A 66 3.58 -12.37 51.02
N ASP A 67 4.31 -11.51 51.74
CA ASP A 67 3.72 -10.43 52.53
C ASP A 67 2.92 -9.48 51.64
N GLN A 68 1.87 -8.88 52.20
CA GLN A 68 0.92 -8.08 51.42
C GLN A 68 1.56 -6.91 50.68
N ASP A 69 2.58 -6.29 51.26
CA ASP A 69 3.34 -5.17 50.68
C ASP A 69 4.32 -5.59 49.57
N GLN A 70 4.65 -6.88 49.48
CA GLN A 70 5.53 -7.44 48.44
C GLN A 70 4.76 -7.91 47.19
N ARG A 71 3.43 -8.05 47.29
CA ARG A 71 2.59 -8.57 46.21
C ARG A 71 2.49 -7.58 45.04
N PRO A 72 2.75 -8.01 43.79
CA PRO A 72 2.51 -7.17 42.62
C PRO A 72 1.03 -6.80 42.49
N GLU A 73 0.73 -5.50 42.34
CA GLU A 73 -0.64 -5.04 42.02
C GLU A 73 -1.19 -5.71 40.76
N LYS A 74 -0.34 -5.87 39.75
CA LYS A 74 -0.61 -6.60 38.51
C LYS A 74 0.20 -7.88 38.47
N HIS A 75 -0.37 -8.96 38.98
CA HIS A 75 0.27 -10.26 39.09
C HIS A 75 -0.14 -11.24 37.98
N VAL A 76 -1.13 -10.92 37.14
CA VAL A 76 -1.62 -11.85 36.12
C VAL A 76 -0.92 -11.61 34.79
N TRP A 77 -0.30 -12.65 34.27
CA TRP A 77 0.19 -12.72 32.89
C TRP A 77 -0.78 -13.52 32.02
N HIS A 78 -1.01 -13.04 30.81
CA HIS A 78 -1.94 -13.64 29.86
C HIS A 78 -1.35 -13.64 28.46
N CYS A 79 -1.29 -14.82 27.86
CA CYS A 79 -0.91 -15.02 26.47
C CYS A 79 -2.04 -15.74 25.73
N SER A 80 -2.45 -15.25 24.56
CA SER A 80 -3.25 -16.04 23.63
C SER A 80 -2.37 -16.56 22.51
N VAL A 81 -2.57 -17.79 22.06
CA VAL A 81 -1.85 -18.39 20.93
C VAL A 81 -2.87 -18.90 19.93
N ARG A 82 -2.81 -18.40 18.69
CA ARG A 82 -3.78 -18.72 17.63
C ARG A 82 -3.08 -19.27 16.38
N ALA A 83 -3.58 -20.38 15.84
CA ALA A 83 -3.17 -20.94 14.55
C ALA A 83 -3.73 -20.11 13.38
N ALA A 84 -3.18 -20.25 12.18
CA ALA A 84 -3.78 -19.61 11.02
C ALA A 84 -5.11 -20.30 10.66
N PRO A 85 -6.08 -19.60 10.04
CA PRO A 85 -7.37 -20.22 9.66
C PRO A 85 -7.23 -21.42 8.73
N ASP A 86 -6.19 -21.43 7.89
CA ASP A 86 -5.91 -22.50 6.93
C ASP A 86 -5.02 -23.61 7.50
N ASP A 87 -4.59 -23.50 8.76
CA ASP A 87 -3.83 -24.55 9.43
C ASP A 87 -4.74 -25.72 9.79
N ARG A 88 -4.16 -26.93 9.86
CA ARG A 88 -4.86 -28.09 10.42
C ARG A 88 -5.26 -27.84 11.88
N ILE A 89 -6.38 -28.42 12.29
CA ILE A 89 -6.79 -28.42 13.70
C ILE A 89 -5.77 -29.22 14.50
N LEU A 90 -5.32 -28.64 15.62
CA LEU A 90 -4.38 -29.27 16.55
C LEU A 90 -5.13 -30.02 17.65
N ALA A 91 -4.60 -31.17 18.04
CA ALA A 91 -5.09 -31.94 19.18
C ALA A 91 -4.63 -31.33 20.51
N ASP A 92 -5.27 -31.72 21.62
CA ASP A 92 -5.00 -31.13 22.95
C ASP A 92 -3.57 -31.38 23.43
N ASP A 93 -2.99 -32.52 23.10
CA ASP A 93 -1.59 -32.86 23.40
C ASP A 93 -0.60 -31.95 22.65
N GLN A 94 -0.91 -31.61 21.40
CA GLN A 94 -0.14 -30.66 20.60
C GLN A 94 -0.28 -29.24 21.17
N TRP A 95 -1.49 -28.82 21.54
CA TRP A 95 -1.70 -27.55 22.22
C TRP A 95 -1.01 -27.48 23.59
N ALA A 96 -0.96 -28.60 24.31
CA ALA A 96 -0.25 -28.72 25.57
C ALA A 96 1.26 -28.53 25.39
N ASP A 97 1.86 -29.18 24.39
CA ASP A 97 3.27 -29.00 24.03
C ASP A 97 3.57 -27.54 23.66
N ILE A 98 2.74 -26.94 22.80
CA ILE A 98 2.84 -25.53 22.40
C ILE A 98 2.80 -24.62 23.63
N ALA A 99 1.88 -24.85 24.57
CA ALA A 99 1.78 -24.06 25.79
C ALA A 99 3.07 -24.13 26.62
N ARG A 100 3.62 -25.34 26.84
CA ARG A 100 4.88 -25.56 27.58
C ARG A 100 6.06 -24.83 26.93
N ARG A 101 6.20 -24.94 25.60
CA ARG A 101 7.25 -24.24 24.84
C ARG A 101 7.14 -22.72 24.98
N ILE A 102 5.92 -22.19 24.93
CA ILE A 102 5.68 -20.74 25.10
C ILE A 102 6.01 -20.27 26.52
N VAL A 103 5.58 -20.96 27.58
CA VAL A 103 5.90 -20.53 28.96
C VAL A 103 7.39 -20.63 29.27
N ALA A 104 8.08 -21.64 28.73
CA ALA A 104 9.53 -21.80 28.86
C ALA A 104 10.28 -20.68 28.12
N SER A 105 9.98 -20.50 26.84
CA SER A 105 10.64 -19.47 26.02
C SER A 105 10.39 -18.07 26.55
N THR A 106 9.26 -17.80 27.23
CA THR A 106 8.91 -16.48 27.80
C THR A 106 9.43 -16.25 29.21
N GLY A 107 10.04 -17.25 29.85
CA GLY A 107 10.63 -17.15 31.19
C GLY A 107 9.61 -17.21 32.32
N ILE A 108 8.36 -17.55 32.00
CA ILE A 108 7.30 -17.82 32.97
C ILE A 108 7.61 -19.12 33.71
N ASP A 109 7.95 -20.17 32.96
CA ASP A 109 8.35 -21.47 33.50
C ASP A 109 9.52 -22.04 32.70
N PRO A 110 10.76 -21.58 32.94
CA PRO A 110 11.92 -21.92 32.12
C PRO A 110 12.44 -23.35 32.35
N GLY A 111 11.77 -24.17 33.18
CA GLY A 111 12.20 -25.54 33.47
C GLY A 111 13.33 -25.66 34.49
N ASP A 112 13.56 -24.63 35.32
CA ASP A 112 14.55 -24.64 36.40
C ASP A 112 13.98 -25.18 37.74
N GLY A 113 12.77 -25.74 37.72
CA GLY A 113 12.10 -26.32 38.88
C GLY A 113 11.43 -25.31 39.81
N ALA A 114 11.54 -24.02 39.54
CA ALA A 114 10.92 -22.95 40.34
C ALA A 114 10.16 -21.94 39.48
N GLY A 115 9.52 -22.40 38.40
CA GLY A 115 8.71 -21.57 37.50
C GLY A 115 7.51 -20.92 38.20
N CYS A 116 6.84 -20.03 37.49
CA CYS A 116 5.52 -19.53 37.87
C CYS A 116 4.48 -20.63 37.68
N ARG A 117 3.40 -20.59 38.47
CA ARG A 117 2.23 -21.43 38.21
C ARG A 117 1.45 -20.89 37.03
N TRP A 118 1.08 -21.79 36.13
CA TRP A 118 0.38 -21.46 34.89
C TRP A 118 -0.61 -22.55 34.48
N ALA A 119 -1.60 -22.17 33.68
CA ALA A 119 -2.57 -23.07 33.07
C ALA A 119 -2.86 -22.62 31.63
N ALA A 120 -3.13 -23.57 30.74
CA ALA A 120 -3.53 -23.34 29.36
C ALA A 120 -4.96 -23.84 29.15
N VAL A 121 -5.84 -22.93 28.74
CA VAL A 121 -7.25 -23.17 28.45
C VAL A 121 -7.44 -23.13 26.94
N ARG A 122 -7.93 -24.23 26.36
CA ARG A 122 -8.45 -24.25 24.99
C ARG A 122 -9.94 -23.95 25.04
N HIS A 123 -10.43 -23.13 24.12
CA HIS A 123 -11.87 -22.83 24.07
C HIS A 123 -12.44 -22.71 22.65
N ALA A 124 -11.58 -22.83 21.63
CA ALA A 124 -11.95 -23.04 20.24
C ALA A 124 -10.93 -23.96 19.54
N ASP A 125 -11.17 -24.29 18.27
CA ASP A 125 -10.30 -25.19 17.51
C ASP A 125 -8.93 -24.61 17.18
N ASP A 126 -8.87 -23.30 16.99
CA ASP A 126 -7.71 -22.62 16.43
C ASP A 126 -6.88 -21.87 17.47
N HIS A 127 -7.24 -21.86 18.76
CA HIS A 127 -6.47 -21.13 19.76
C HIS A 127 -6.63 -21.57 21.22
N ILE A 128 -5.61 -21.21 22.00
CA ILE A 128 -5.55 -21.36 23.47
C ILE A 128 -5.24 -20.04 24.16
N HIS A 129 -5.57 -19.98 25.45
CA HIS A 129 -5.11 -18.94 26.38
C HIS A 129 -4.28 -19.55 27.49
N ILE A 130 -3.11 -18.97 27.73
CA ILE A 130 -2.20 -19.29 28.81
C ILE A 130 -2.29 -18.20 29.85
N ILE A 131 -2.62 -18.56 31.08
CA ILE A 131 -2.63 -17.70 32.26
C ILE A 131 -1.49 -18.11 33.19
N ALA A 132 -0.80 -17.15 33.79
CA ALA A 132 0.20 -17.40 34.82
C ALA A 132 0.19 -16.32 35.90
N THR A 133 0.53 -16.70 37.12
CA THR A 133 0.74 -15.75 38.22
C THR A 133 2.22 -15.38 38.26
N LEU A 134 2.55 -14.09 38.18
CA LEU A 134 3.91 -13.52 38.05
C LEU A 134 4.71 -13.55 39.37
N VAL A 135 4.55 -14.63 40.13
CA VAL A 135 5.34 -14.98 41.31
C VAL A 135 5.76 -16.44 41.13
N ARG A 136 7.05 -16.68 41.18
CA ARG A 136 7.66 -18.01 41.06
C ARG A 136 7.51 -18.80 42.37
N GLU A 137 7.68 -20.11 42.32
CA GLU A 137 7.66 -20.97 43.53
C GLU A 137 8.72 -20.58 44.57
N ASP A 138 9.81 -19.92 44.13
CA ASP A 138 10.84 -19.37 45.02
C ASP A 138 10.57 -17.93 45.50
N GLY A 139 9.37 -17.40 45.24
CA GLY A 139 8.94 -16.05 45.62
C GLY A 139 9.46 -14.92 44.74
N ARG A 140 10.38 -15.19 43.79
CA ARG A 140 10.90 -14.15 42.88
C ARG A 140 9.92 -13.83 41.75
N ARG A 141 10.12 -12.69 41.09
CA ARG A 141 9.43 -12.39 39.83
C ARG A 141 10.09 -13.14 38.66
N PRO A 142 9.33 -13.65 37.69
CA PRO A 142 9.89 -14.24 36.48
C PRO A 142 10.53 -13.16 35.59
N ASP A 143 11.62 -13.53 34.91
CA ASP A 143 12.13 -12.75 33.79
C ASP A 143 11.25 -12.95 32.55
N HIS A 144 10.17 -12.18 32.51
CA HIS A 144 9.25 -12.11 31.38
C HIS A 144 9.55 -10.89 30.47
N HIS A 145 10.75 -10.31 30.58
CA HIS A 145 11.16 -9.19 29.74
C HIS A 145 11.16 -9.62 28.27
N ARG A 146 10.52 -8.78 27.42
CA ARG A 146 10.31 -9.04 25.99
C ARG A 146 9.63 -10.39 25.71
N SER A 147 8.80 -10.89 26.62
CA SER A 147 8.04 -12.13 26.45
C SER A 147 7.31 -12.22 25.11
N GLY A 148 6.72 -11.13 24.59
CA GLY A 148 6.10 -11.15 23.26
C GLY A 148 7.08 -11.47 22.11
N LYS A 149 8.31 -10.92 22.14
CA LYS A 149 9.34 -11.23 21.14
C LYS A 149 9.83 -12.68 21.27
N ARG A 150 9.98 -13.16 22.51
CA ARG A 150 10.42 -14.52 22.81
C ARG A 150 9.37 -15.56 22.40
N ALA A 151 8.10 -15.33 22.76
CA ALA A 151 6.97 -16.13 22.32
C ALA A 151 6.85 -16.19 20.79
N GLN A 152 7.00 -15.05 20.10
CA GLN A 152 6.96 -15.03 18.63
C GLN A 152 8.15 -15.75 17.99
N ALA A 153 9.33 -15.73 18.62
CA ALA A 153 10.47 -16.51 18.15
C ALA A 153 10.22 -18.01 18.29
N GLU A 154 9.66 -18.44 19.43
CA GLU A 154 9.28 -19.84 19.66
C GLU A 154 8.16 -20.29 18.73
N ALA A 155 7.15 -19.46 18.50
CA ALA A 155 6.06 -19.74 17.56
C ALA A 155 6.57 -20.06 16.15
N ARG A 156 7.68 -19.47 15.71
CA ARG A 156 8.28 -19.78 14.40
C ARG A 156 8.95 -21.15 14.36
N LEU A 157 9.48 -21.62 15.49
CA LEU A 157 10.00 -22.98 15.61
C LEU A 157 8.85 -23.97 15.61
N ILE A 158 7.81 -23.69 16.39
CA ILE A 158 6.55 -24.46 16.41
C ILE A 158 5.94 -24.57 15.00
N GLU A 159 5.87 -23.47 14.26
CA GLU A 159 5.35 -23.47 12.88
C GLU A 159 6.13 -24.45 11.98
N ALA A 160 7.46 -24.52 12.13
CA ALA A 160 8.28 -25.46 11.36
C ALA A 160 8.11 -26.91 11.84
N ASP A 161 8.09 -27.14 13.15
CA ASP A 161 8.01 -28.48 13.75
C ASP A 161 6.66 -29.16 13.47
N TYR A 162 5.58 -28.39 13.44
CA TYR A 162 4.22 -28.89 13.24
C TYR A 162 3.71 -28.79 11.80
N ASP A 163 4.55 -28.31 10.87
CA ASP A 163 4.23 -28.01 9.47
C ASP A 163 2.99 -27.09 9.34
N LEU A 164 3.02 -25.97 10.08
CA LEU A 164 1.97 -24.96 10.09
C LEU A 164 2.37 -23.75 9.23
N HIS A 165 1.40 -22.89 8.97
CA HIS A 165 1.59 -21.64 8.25
C HIS A 165 2.67 -20.79 8.90
N ARG A 166 3.77 -20.62 8.16
CA ARG A 166 4.94 -19.84 8.58
C ARG A 166 4.67 -18.35 8.38
N VAL A 167 4.54 -17.63 9.48
CA VAL A 167 4.22 -16.20 9.43
C VAL A 167 5.45 -15.41 8.96
N THR A 168 5.27 -14.64 7.88
CA THR A 168 6.33 -13.77 7.35
C THR A 168 6.85 -12.81 8.43
N PRO A 169 8.17 -12.81 8.75
CA PRO A 169 8.71 -11.98 9.82
C PRO A 169 8.50 -10.48 9.57
N GLY A 170 8.04 -9.77 10.61
CA GLY A 170 7.97 -8.31 10.59
C GLY A 170 9.27 -7.68 11.10
N ASP A 171 9.59 -6.50 10.58
CA ASP A 171 10.76 -5.72 10.99
C ASP A 171 10.40 -4.63 12.04
N GLY A 172 9.12 -4.49 12.40
CA GLY A 172 8.66 -3.47 13.35
C GLY A 172 8.38 -2.08 12.74
N THR A 173 8.41 -1.92 11.41
CA THR A 173 8.10 -0.65 10.74
C THR A 173 6.63 -0.53 10.29
N ALA A 174 5.78 -1.49 10.68
CA ALA A 174 4.37 -1.53 10.28
C ALA A 174 3.56 -0.41 10.95
N ALA A 175 2.45 0.00 10.33
CA ALA A 175 1.48 0.86 10.99
C ALA A 175 0.95 0.18 12.25
N LYS A 176 0.49 1.01 13.20
CA LYS A 176 -0.20 0.47 14.36
C LYS A 176 -1.48 -0.21 13.87
N ARG A 177 -1.59 -1.51 14.17
CA ARG A 177 -2.80 -2.27 13.87
C ARG A 177 -3.98 -1.71 14.64
N THR A 178 -5.13 -1.72 13.99
CA THR A 178 -6.42 -1.44 14.61
C THR A 178 -6.65 -2.45 15.74
N THR A 179 -7.07 -1.94 16.90
CA THR A 179 -7.42 -2.77 18.05
C THR A 179 -8.78 -3.44 17.85
N SER A 180 -9.07 -4.50 18.60
CA SER A 180 -10.41 -5.12 18.59
C SER A 180 -11.50 -4.11 18.98
N ALA A 181 -11.25 -3.30 20.01
CA ALA A 181 -12.19 -2.25 20.43
C ALA A 181 -12.47 -1.23 19.32
N GLU A 182 -11.46 -0.84 18.53
CA GLU A 182 -11.64 0.05 17.39
C GLU A 182 -12.45 -0.62 16.26
N ARG A 183 -12.24 -1.92 15.99
CA ARG A 183 -13.06 -2.67 15.02
C ARG A 183 -14.51 -2.78 15.47
N HIS A 184 -14.76 -3.19 16.71
CA HIS A 184 -16.14 -3.32 17.21
C HIS A 184 -16.85 -1.97 17.27
N LYS A 185 -16.11 -0.88 17.53
CA LYS A 185 -16.66 0.46 17.42
C LYS A 185 -17.09 0.78 15.99
N ALA A 186 -16.28 0.43 14.99
CA ALA A 186 -16.64 0.61 13.59
C ALA A 186 -17.90 -0.20 13.23
N ASP A 187 -17.94 -1.47 13.61
CA ASP A 187 -19.09 -2.36 13.37
C ASP A 187 -20.38 -1.81 13.98
N ARG A 188 -20.33 -1.38 15.25
CA ARG A 188 -21.47 -0.78 15.95
C ARG A 188 -21.96 0.51 15.30
N LEU A 189 -21.07 1.27 14.69
CA LEU A 189 -21.38 2.53 13.99
C LEU A 189 -21.72 2.31 12.50
N GLY A 190 -21.66 1.07 12.01
CA GLY A 190 -21.88 0.75 10.60
C GLY A 190 -20.82 1.35 9.67
N TRP A 191 -19.58 1.51 10.15
CA TRP A 191 -18.48 2.02 9.36
C TRP A 191 -17.74 0.87 8.67
N ASP A 192 -17.41 1.04 7.39
CA ASP A 192 -16.63 0.06 6.60
C ASP A 192 -15.24 -0.22 7.19
N ARG A 193 -14.72 0.71 7.99
CA ARG A 193 -13.40 0.63 8.61
C ARG A 193 -13.30 1.44 9.89
N ALA A 194 -12.28 1.14 10.69
CA ALA A 194 -12.04 1.88 11.92
C ALA A 194 -11.55 3.31 11.66
N ALA A 195 -11.87 4.23 12.58
CA ALA A 195 -11.47 5.64 12.47
C ALA A 195 -9.96 5.82 12.25
N ARG A 196 -9.12 5.02 12.94
CA ARG A 196 -7.65 5.04 12.77
C ARG A 196 -7.24 4.78 11.31
N GLU A 197 -7.93 3.88 10.63
CA GLU A 197 -7.63 3.48 9.26
C GLU A 197 -8.03 4.56 8.26
N GLU A 198 -9.24 5.12 8.42
CA GLU A 198 -9.71 6.29 7.67
C GLU A 198 -8.77 7.49 7.84
N LEU A 199 -8.40 7.80 9.09
CA LEU A 199 -7.48 8.90 9.40
C LEU A 199 -6.11 8.68 8.77
N ARG A 200 -5.55 7.48 8.89
CA ARG A 200 -4.24 7.15 8.30
C ARG A 200 -4.24 7.34 6.79
N GLU A 201 -5.26 6.85 6.10
CA GLU A 201 -5.39 7.01 4.65
C GLU A 201 -5.58 8.48 4.26
N THR A 202 -6.44 9.22 4.97
CA THR A 202 -6.70 10.63 4.69
C THR A 202 -5.45 11.48 4.90
N VAL A 203 -4.69 11.22 5.98
CA VAL A 203 -3.43 11.91 6.26
C VAL A 203 -2.40 11.63 5.17
N ARG A 204 -2.29 10.38 4.70
CA ARG A 204 -1.38 10.02 3.58
C ARG A 204 -1.70 10.78 2.30
N ARG A 205 -2.98 10.81 1.90
CA ARG A 205 -3.42 11.60 0.75
C ARG A 205 -3.22 13.11 0.92
N ALA A 206 -3.30 13.64 2.14
CA ALA A 206 -3.03 15.04 2.39
C ALA A 206 -1.54 15.38 2.23
N VAL A 207 -0.64 14.49 2.68
CA VAL A 207 0.82 14.63 2.47
C VAL A 207 1.19 14.48 1.00
N ALA A 208 0.53 13.58 0.26
CA ALA A 208 0.80 13.34 -1.15
C ALA A 208 0.68 14.64 -1.97
N GLY A 209 1.81 15.14 -2.45
CA GLY A 209 1.90 16.37 -3.24
C GLY A 209 1.92 17.68 -2.44
N ALA A 210 1.96 17.65 -1.10
CA ALA A 210 2.20 18.85 -0.29
C ALA A 210 3.67 19.29 -0.40
N ALA A 211 3.92 20.60 -0.53
CA ALA A 211 5.27 21.18 -0.58
C ALA A 211 5.71 21.76 0.76
N SER A 212 4.78 22.02 1.68
CA SER A 212 5.08 22.62 2.98
C SER A 212 4.22 22.03 4.09
N THR A 213 4.62 22.33 5.33
CA THR A 213 3.85 21.94 6.52
C THR A 213 2.49 22.63 6.54
N ASP A 214 2.42 23.90 6.14
CA ASP A 214 1.17 24.67 6.16
C ASP A 214 0.17 24.14 5.13
N GLU A 215 0.65 23.88 3.91
CA GLU A 215 -0.18 23.27 2.86
C GLU A 215 -0.69 21.89 3.29
N PHE A 216 0.15 21.08 3.94
CA PHE A 216 -0.25 19.80 4.50
C PHE A 216 -1.38 19.97 5.54
N LEU A 217 -1.24 20.89 6.49
CA LEU A 217 -2.25 21.14 7.53
C LEU A 217 -3.56 21.69 6.96
N GLU A 218 -3.49 22.54 5.93
CA GLU A 218 -4.67 23.05 5.21
C GLU A 218 -5.40 21.92 4.49
N ARG A 219 -4.69 21.07 3.75
CA ARG A 219 -5.27 19.91 3.07
C ARG A 219 -5.95 18.92 4.02
N LEU A 220 -5.45 18.77 5.25
CA LEU A 220 -6.14 17.97 6.28
C LEU A 220 -7.49 18.57 6.67
N LYS A 221 -7.57 19.90 6.81
CA LYS A 221 -8.82 20.61 7.12
C LYS A 221 -9.78 20.55 5.95
N ASP A 222 -9.30 20.72 4.72
CA ASP A 222 -10.10 20.59 3.49
C ASP A 222 -10.66 19.19 3.31
N ALA A 223 -9.94 18.17 3.80
CA ALA A 223 -10.42 16.79 3.88
C ALA A 223 -11.46 16.57 5.00
N GLY A 224 -11.87 17.62 5.72
CA GLY A 224 -12.88 17.58 6.77
C GLY A 224 -12.39 17.07 8.12
N LEU A 225 -11.07 16.95 8.33
CA LEU A 225 -10.52 16.50 9.61
C LEU A 225 -10.44 17.64 10.63
N LEU A 226 -10.66 17.30 11.90
CA LEU A 226 -10.33 18.19 13.00
C LEU A 226 -8.82 18.12 13.24
N VAL A 227 -8.12 19.24 13.10
CA VAL A 227 -6.66 19.31 13.24
C VAL A 227 -6.30 20.14 14.47
N ARG A 228 -5.46 19.57 15.35
CA ARG A 228 -4.80 20.29 16.44
C ARG A 228 -3.30 20.23 16.26
N THR A 229 -2.62 21.34 16.53
CA THR A 229 -1.16 21.45 16.49
C THR A 229 -0.60 21.66 17.89
N LYS A 230 0.65 21.22 18.09
CA LYS A 230 1.42 21.48 19.29
C LYS A 230 2.66 22.26 18.92
N VAL A 231 2.82 23.45 19.49
CA VAL A 231 3.94 24.35 19.26
C VAL A 231 4.87 24.33 20.48
N LEU A 232 6.18 24.34 20.26
CA LEU A 232 7.20 24.49 21.30
C LEU A 232 7.27 25.94 21.78
N PRO A 233 7.84 26.22 22.96
CA PRO A 233 8.14 27.59 23.38
C PRO A 233 9.01 28.38 22.40
N SER A 234 9.79 27.69 21.56
CA SER A 234 10.58 28.31 20.47
C SER A 234 9.74 28.85 19.31
N GLY A 235 8.45 28.50 19.23
CA GLY A 235 7.59 28.77 18.07
C GLY A 235 7.57 27.63 17.04
N ASP A 236 8.46 26.63 17.18
CA ASP A 236 8.51 25.50 16.24
C ASP A 236 7.35 24.52 16.45
N LEU A 237 6.80 24.00 15.35
CA LEU A 237 5.77 22.99 15.39
C LEU A 237 6.34 21.64 15.87
N LYS A 238 5.91 21.18 17.06
CA LYS A 238 6.31 19.88 17.63
C LYS A 238 5.59 18.70 16.99
N GLY A 239 4.31 18.87 16.66
CA GLY A 239 3.47 17.80 16.17
C GLY A 239 2.04 18.22 15.86
N TYR A 240 1.28 17.30 15.29
CA TYR A 240 -0.13 17.47 14.98
C TYR A 240 -0.92 16.22 15.43
N THR A 241 -2.21 16.42 15.67
CA THR A 241 -3.18 15.36 15.93
C THR A 241 -4.42 15.60 15.09
N VAL A 242 -5.02 14.53 14.60
CA VAL A 242 -6.23 14.55 13.77
C VAL A 242 -7.35 13.74 14.40
N ALA A 243 -8.60 14.15 14.16
CA ALA A 243 -9.79 13.39 14.54
C ALA A 243 -10.84 13.46 13.43
N LEU A 244 -11.64 12.38 13.30
CA LEU A 244 -12.86 12.43 12.52
C LEU A 244 -13.94 13.17 13.34
N PRO A 245 -14.70 14.11 12.75
CA PRO A 245 -15.75 14.82 13.49
C PRO A 245 -16.79 13.92 14.17
N GLY A 246 -17.06 12.75 13.58
CA GLY A 246 -18.00 11.74 14.08
C GLY A 246 -17.41 10.73 15.07
N ASP A 247 -16.08 10.68 15.24
CA ASP A 247 -15.45 9.71 16.14
C ASP A 247 -15.30 10.26 17.55
N ARG A 248 -16.25 9.92 18.43
CA ARG A 248 -16.38 10.48 19.78
C ARG A 248 -16.23 9.44 20.90
N ASN A 249 -15.73 9.88 22.06
CA ASN A 249 -15.61 9.06 23.28
C ASN A 249 -16.93 9.04 24.08
N GLY A 250 -16.93 8.38 25.25
CA GLY A 250 -18.11 8.30 26.13
C GLY A 250 -18.57 9.65 26.70
N GLU A 251 -17.69 10.65 26.70
CA GLU A 251 -17.96 12.04 27.13
C GLU A 251 -18.37 12.93 25.95
N ASN A 252 -18.62 12.34 24.77
CA ASN A 252 -18.97 13.02 23.53
C ASN A 252 -17.87 13.97 22.99
N GLU A 253 -16.61 13.76 23.37
CA GLU A 253 -15.47 14.51 22.85
C GLU A 253 -14.82 13.80 21.64
N PRO A 254 -14.28 14.54 20.64
CA PRO A 254 -13.58 13.91 19.52
C PRO A 254 -12.31 13.17 19.96
N ILE A 255 -12.08 11.99 19.37
CA ILE A 255 -10.90 11.16 19.66
C ILE A 255 -9.76 11.55 18.73
N PHE A 256 -8.68 12.09 19.30
CA PHE A 256 -7.52 12.55 18.55
C PHE A 256 -6.42 11.50 18.44
N TYR A 257 -5.87 11.36 17.24
CA TYR A 257 -4.71 10.52 16.92
C TYR A 257 -3.54 11.40 16.49
N ALA A 258 -2.37 11.19 17.08
CA ALA A 258 -1.15 11.82 16.58
C ALA A 258 -0.72 11.15 15.28
N GLY A 259 -0.08 11.90 14.37
CA GLY A 259 0.45 11.31 13.13
C GLY A 259 1.31 10.07 13.37
N SER A 260 2.18 10.11 14.38
CA SER A 260 3.04 8.98 14.79
C SER A 260 2.27 7.77 15.35
N THR A 261 1.03 7.95 15.84
CA THR A 261 0.19 6.83 16.29
C THR A 261 -0.62 6.23 15.14
N LEU A 262 -0.79 6.93 14.03
CA LEU A 262 -1.35 6.38 12.79
C LEU A 262 -0.29 5.53 12.07
N ALA A 263 0.88 6.11 11.80
CA ALA A 263 2.05 5.37 11.31
C ALA A 263 3.37 6.11 11.64
N PRO A 264 4.51 5.41 11.80
CA PRO A 264 5.77 6.05 12.16
C PRO A 264 6.24 7.15 11.19
N ASP A 265 6.01 6.95 9.90
CA ASP A 265 6.39 7.86 8.82
C ASP A 265 5.47 9.09 8.68
N LEU A 266 4.31 9.09 9.37
CA LEU A 266 3.37 10.20 9.43
C LEU A 266 3.62 11.14 10.62
N SER A 267 4.70 10.93 11.38
CA SER A 267 5.14 11.90 12.37
C SER A 267 5.56 13.21 11.69
N LEU A 268 5.32 14.35 12.35
CA LEU A 268 5.61 15.66 11.78
C LEU A 268 7.08 15.82 11.32
N PRO A 269 8.11 15.41 12.11
CA PRO A 269 9.50 15.52 11.65
C PRO A 269 9.78 14.67 10.40
N ARG A 270 9.12 13.51 10.27
CA ARG A 270 9.27 12.65 9.08
C ARG A 270 8.56 13.20 7.86
N ILE A 271 7.48 13.95 8.04
CA ILE A 271 6.80 14.68 6.95
C ILE A 271 7.64 15.89 6.54
N GLN A 272 8.12 16.68 7.50
CA GLN A 272 8.95 17.86 7.25
C GLN A 272 10.27 17.52 6.53
N ALA A 273 10.91 16.40 6.91
CA ALA A 273 12.12 15.91 6.24
C ALA A 273 11.93 15.66 4.73
N ARG A 274 10.68 15.48 4.29
CA ARG A 274 10.35 15.35 2.86
C ARG A 274 10.38 16.73 2.21
N PHE A 275 9.87 17.77 2.87
CA PHE A 275 9.80 19.13 2.32
C PHE A 275 11.16 19.84 2.29
N THR A 276 12.10 19.48 3.18
CA THR A 276 13.41 20.15 3.34
C THR A 276 14.40 19.85 2.22
N THR A 277 13.95 19.83 0.98
CA THR A 277 14.80 19.64 -0.19
C THR A 277 14.58 20.70 -1.24
N ASP A 278 14.65 21.97 -0.83
CA ASP A 278 14.99 23.09 -1.70
C ASP A 278 15.92 24.07 -0.98
N SER A 279 17.19 24.07 -1.40
CA SER A 279 18.01 25.29 -1.46
C SER A 279 18.48 25.45 -2.90
N ILE A 280 17.55 25.30 -3.84
CA ILE A 280 17.65 25.95 -5.14
C ILE A 280 16.49 26.93 -5.13
N PRO A 281 16.74 28.25 -5.21
CA PRO A 281 15.66 29.22 -5.39
C PRO A 281 14.84 28.79 -6.63
N PRO A 282 13.56 29.19 -6.75
CA PRO A 282 12.89 29.13 -8.04
C PRO A 282 13.61 30.09 -8.98
N GLY A 283 14.70 29.62 -9.59
CA GLY A 283 15.40 30.30 -10.65
C GLY A 283 14.47 30.23 -11.85
N THR A 284 13.81 31.35 -12.14
CA THR A 284 13.41 31.82 -13.48
C THR A 284 13.50 30.77 -14.60
N ALA A 285 12.71 29.71 -14.49
CA ALA A 285 12.50 28.70 -15.52
C ALA A 285 10.99 28.55 -15.83
N ASP A 286 10.18 29.49 -15.33
CA ASP A 286 8.80 29.71 -15.76
C ASP A 286 8.69 30.45 -17.10
N SER A 287 9.82 30.76 -17.75
CA SER A 287 9.87 31.43 -19.03
C SER A 287 10.80 30.70 -19.99
N GLU A 288 10.48 29.45 -20.34
CA GLU A 288 10.88 28.79 -21.61
C GLU A 288 10.33 27.35 -21.64
N ARG A 289 9.02 27.19 -21.38
CA ARG A 289 8.32 25.98 -21.77
C ARG A 289 7.95 26.17 -23.24
N PRO A 290 8.51 25.41 -24.21
CA PRO A 290 8.05 25.52 -25.58
C PRO A 290 6.56 25.22 -25.59
N GLU A 291 5.76 26.13 -26.13
CA GLU A 291 4.34 25.91 -26.40
C GLU A 291 4.22 24.66 -27.29
N ARG A 292 4.06 23.48 -26.67
CA ARG A 292 3.88 22.21 -27.36
C ARG A 292 2.44 21.74 -27.21
N SER A 293 1.75 21.83 -28.34
CA SER A 293 0.55 21.13 -28.79
C SER A 293 -0.71 21.17 -27.91
N THR A 294 -1.76 21.78 -28.48
CA THR A 294 -3.09 22.08 -27.96
C THR A 294 -4.03 20.87 -27.79
N ALA A 295 -3.53 19.64 -27.63
CA ALA A 295 -4.36 18.43 -27.66
C ALA A 295 -4.47 17.63 -26.33
N SER A 296 -3.56 17.83 -25.36
CA SER A 296 -3.52 17.00 -24.14
C SER A 296 -4.08 17.73 -22.91
N SER A 297 -5.00 17.09 -22.19
CA SER A 297 -5.52 17.60 -20.90
C SER A 297 -4.39 17.69 -19.86
N ALA A 298 -4.53 18.58 -18.87
CA ALA A 298 -3.58 18.66 -17.76
C ALA A 298 -3.47 17.33 -16.97
N PRO A 299 -4.59 16.61 -16.66
CA PRO A 299 -4.52 15.28 -16.04
C PRO A 299 -3.77 14.22 -16.85
N ALA A 300 -3.91 14.23 -18.18
CA ALA A 300 -3.18 13.31 -19.05
C ALA A 300 -1.68 13.60 -19.05
N THR A 301 -1.30 14.89 -19.19
CA THR A 301 0.10 15.32 -19.14
C THR A 301 0.76 14.96 -17.81
N ALA A 302 0.10 15.22 -16.67
CA ALA A 302 0.63 14.87 -15.35
C ALA A 302 0.90 13.37 -15.21
N ARG A 303 0.01 12.51 -15.74
CA ARG A 303 0.19 11.05 -15.74
C ARG A 303 1.34 10.61 -16.65
N ARG A 304 1.49 11.23 -17.83
CA ARG A 304 2.64 10.95 -18.71
C ARG A 304 3.96 11.30 -18.02
N THR A 305 4.07 12.50 -17.45
CA THR A 305 5.24 12.90 -16.66
C THR A 305 5.51 11.95 -15.49
N THR A 306 4.45 11.50 -14.81
CA THR A 306 4.57 10.51 -13.72
C THR A 306 5.13 9.18 -14.22
N ALA A 307 4.72 8.71 -15.40
CA ALA A 307 5.26 7.48 -15.99
C ALA A 307 6.77 7.61 -16.27
N HIS A 308 7.25 8.78 -16.73
CA HIS A 308 8.69 9.02 -16.88
C HIS A 308 9.44 8.99 -15.55
N ALA A 309 8.94 9.70 -14.52
CA ALA A 309 9.56 9.71 -13.20
C ALA A 309 9.56 8.31 -12.56
N ALA A 310 8.48 7.55 -12.72
CA ALA A 310 8.38 6.18 -12.24
C ALA A 310 9.36 5.23 -12.95
N TRP A 311 9.56 5.38 -14.26
CA TRP A 311 10.54 4.56 -14.99
C TRP A 311 11.99 4.88 -14.60
N ALA A 312 12.30 6.16 -14.34
CA ALA A 312 13.59 6.54 -13.79
C ALA A 312 13.83 5.89 -12.41
N ALA A 313 12.79 5.81 -11.58
CA ALA A 313 12.85 5.12 -10.29
C ALA A 313 13.05 3.60 -10.43
N VAL A 314 12.41 2.94 -11.40
CA VAL A 314 12.65 1.51 -11.72
C VAL A 314 14.13 1.30 -12.03
N THR A 315 14.66 2.10 -12.96
CA THR A 315 16.06 2.01 -13.39
C THR A 315 17.01 2.22 -12.22
N LEU A 316 16.71 3.16 -11.32
CA LEU A 316 17.48 3.36 -10.10
C LEU A 316 17.43 2.13 -9.19
N LEU A 317 16.25 1.57 -8.92
CA LEU A 317 16.13 0.41 -8.02
C LEU A 317 16.87 -0.83 -8.53
N ASP A 318 16.90 -1.04 -9.85
CA ASP A 318 17.59 -2.19 -10.45
C ASP A 318 19.12 -2.08 -10.36
N HIS A 319 19.68 -0.87 -10.37
CA HIS A 319 21.13 -0.64 -10.44
C HIS A 319 21.73 -0.04 -9.17
N SER A 320 20.91 0.43 -8.23
CA SER A 320 21.40 1.18 -7.06
C SER A 320 22.04 0.27 -6.02
N THR A 321 23.28 0.61 -5.66
CA THR A 321 23.93 0.17 -4.42
C THR A 321 23.65 1.11 -3.24
N ASP A 322 23.00 2.25 -3.50
CA ASP A 322 22.61 3.23 -2.47
C ASP A 322 21.20 2.89 -1.93
N ASP A 323 21.22 2.36 -0.72
CA ASP A 323 20.04 1.99 0.07
C ASP A 323 19.15 3.20 0.41
N GLY A 324 19.77 4.37 0.69
CA GLY A 324 19.06 5.59 1.06
C GLY A 324 18.28 6.18 -0.12
N ALA A 325 18.90 6.17 -1.31
CA ALA A 325 18.26 6.59 -2.55
C ALA A 325 17.10 5.64 -2.93
N ALA A 326 17.31 4.33 -2.84
CA ALA A 326 16.27 3.34 -3.13
C ALA A 326 15.07 3.45 -2.16
N ALA A 327 15.34 3.58 -0.85
CA ALA A 327 14.30 3.78 0.14
C ALA A 327 13.52 5.10 -0.09
N ALA A 328 14.16 6.14 -0.59
CA ALA A 328 13.49 7.39 -0.96
C ALA A 328 12.56 7.22 -2.16
N GLN A 329 12.99 6.51 -3.22
CA GLN A 329 12.14 6.22 -4.38
C GLN A 329 10.92 5.38 -3.99
N ILE A 330 11.10 4.34 -3.18
CA ILE A 330 10.01 3.48 -2.71
C ILE A 330 9.03 4.29 -1.82
N ALA A 331 9.53 5.18 -0.96
CA ALA A 331 8.66 6.05 -0.17
C ALA A 331 7.85 7.01 -1.05
N ALA A 332 8.47 7.63 -2.06
CA ALA A 332 7.80 8.56 -2.98
C ALA A 332 6.83 7.86 -3.95
N ALA A 333 7.09 6.61 -4.32
CA ALA A 333 6.14 5.78 -5.06
C ALA A 333 4.82 5.62 -4.30
N GLY A 334 4.89 5.50 -2.96
CA GLY A 334 3.69 5.51 -2.10
C GLY A 334 2.88 6.82 -2.24
N GLU A 335 3.55 7.98 -2.29
CA GLU A 335 2.87 9.28 -2.49
C GLU A 335 2.21 9.38 -3.88
N VAL A 336 2.83 8.82 -4.92
CA VAL A 336 2.21 8.73 -6.26
C VAL A 336 0.95 7.86 -6.23
N LEU A 337 0.99 6.71 -5.54
CA LEU A 337 -0.19 5.84 -5.40
C LEU A 337 -1.31 6.53 -4.62
N ASP A 338 -1.00 7.24 -3.53
CA ASP A 338 -1.97 8.03 -2.78
C ASP A 338 -2.60 9.14 -3.65
N ALA A 339 -1.80 9.81 -4.49
CA ALA A 339 -2.27 10.81 -5.44
C ALA A 339 -3.18 10.21 -6.52
N LEU A 340 -2.80 9.07 -7.12
CA LEU A 340 -3.61 8.37 -8.12
C LEU A 340 -4.93 7.85 -7.52
N ALA A 341 -4.91 7.35 -6.29
CA ALA A 341 -6.11 6.93 -5.57
C ALA A 341 -7.11 8.08 -5.35
N LYS A 342 -6.62 9.33 -5.29
CA LYS A 342 -7.45 10.54 -5.18
C LYS A 342 -7.98 11.02 -6.53
N THR A 343 -7.18 10.92 -7.60
CA THR A 343 -7.43 11.61 -8.88
C THR A 343 -7.90 10.69 -10.01
N SER A 344 -7.99 9.38 -9.80
CA SER A 344 -8.39 8.45 -10.87
C SER A 344 -9.91 8.27 -10.97
N ALA A 345 -10.34 7.80 -12.15
CA ALA A 345 -11.73 7.54 -12.50
C ALA A 345 -12.38 6.50 -11.58
N LEU A 346 -13.71 6.54 -11.45
CA LEU A 346 -14.45 5.69 -10.51
C LEU A 346 -14.19 4.19 -10.70
N HIS A 347 -14.05 3.72 -11.94
CA HIS A 347 -13.86 2.30 -12.23
C HIS A 347 -12.49 1.80 -11.74
N THR A 348 -11.40 2.57 -11.88
CA THR A 348 -10.07 2.19 -11.38
C THR A 348 -9.78 2.60 -9.94
N ARG A 349 -10.56 3.52 -9.37
CA ARG A 349 -10.29 4.11 -8.05
C ARG A 349 -10.25 3.09 -6.93
N GLY A 350 -11.13 2.08 -6.96
CA GLY A 350 -11.16 1.02 -5.94
C GLY A 350 -9.83 0.26 -5.87
N GLU A 351 -9.37 -0.26 -7.00
CA GLU A 351 -8.09 -0.96 -7.11
C GLU A 351 -6.91 -0.07 -6.74
N LEU A 352 -6.91 1.20 -7.13
CA LEU A 352 -5.83 2.13 -6.79
C LEU A 352 -5.76 2.46 -5.29
N ARG A 353 -6.92 2.49 -4.61
CA ARG A 353 -6.95 2.62 -3.15
C ARG A 353 -6.37 1.38 -2.48
N GLN A 354 -6.68 0.18 -2.96
CA GLN A 354 -6.10 -1.06 -2.44
C GLN A 354 -4.59 -1.15 -2.73
N ALA A 355 -4.16 -0.76 -3.93
CA ALA A 355 -2.74 -0.69 -4.27
C ALA A 355 -1.97 0.25 -3.32
N ALA A 356 -2.47 1.47 -3.08
CA ALA A 356 -1.87 2.41 -2.14
C ALA A 356 -1.83 1.85 -0.70
N TRP A 357 -2.91 1.18 -0.28
CA TRP A 357 -3.03 0.57 1.04
C TRP A 357 -2.03 -0.57 1.27
N GLU A 358 -1.93 -1.51 0.33
CA GLU A 358 -0.97 -2.60 0.39
C GLU A 358 0.47 -2.05 0.32
N PHE A 359 0.75 -1.15 -0.63
CA PHE A 359 2.07 -0.56 -0.82
C PHE A 359 2.53 0.29 0.37
N GLU A 360 1.62 0.74 1.24
CA GLU A 360 1.93 1.41 2.50
C GLU A 360 3.00 0.66 3.31
N ARG A 361 2.92 -0.66 3.33
CA ARG A 361 3.89 -1.49 4.05
C ARG A 361 5.26 -1.48 3.36
N ALA A 362 5.30 -1.52 2.02
CA ALA A 362 6.53 -1.42 1.24
C ALA A 362 7.20 -0.05 1.36
N SER A 363 6.41 1.03 1.47
CA SER A 363 6.91 2.41 1.61
C SER A 363 7.68 2.69 2.92
N ARG A 364 7.87 1.68 3.78
CA ARG A 364 8.49 1.81 5.11
C ARG A 364 9.56 0.76 5.32
N SER A 365 10.75 1.22 5.68
CA SER A 365 11.87 0.38 6.06
C SER A 365 12.70 1.07 7.16
N HIS A 366 13.59 0.31 7.81
CA HIS A 366 14.60 0.87 8.72
C HIS A 366 15.67 1.65 7.97
N THR A 367 15.83 1.38 6.68
CA THR A 367 16.69 2.15 5.80
C THR A 367 16.22 3.59 5.75
N ARG A 368 17.10 4.51 6.15
CA ARG A 368 16.77 5.94 6.17
C ARG A 368 16.69 6.45 4.74
N ALA A 369 15.48 6.85 4.32
CA ALA A 369 15.27 7.50 3.03
C ALA A 369 16.01 8.83 2.93
N GLU A 370 16.74 9.01 1.84
CA GLU A 370 17.39 10.27 1.46
C GLU A 370 16.50 11.00 0.44
N PHE A 371 15.49 11.72 0.94
CA PHE A 371 14.40 12.28 0.12
C PHE A 371 14.83 13.18 -1.05
N ARG A 372 16.07 13.69 -1.05
CA ARG A 372 16.66 14.38 -2.20
C ARG A 372 16.68 13.55 -3.47
N HIS A 373 16.80 12.24 -3.35
CA HIS A 373 16.83 11.33 -4.49
C HIS A 373 15.45 11.06 -5.10
N ALA A 374 14.36 11.52 -4.48
CA ALA A 374 12.99 11.21 -4.92
C ALA A 374 12.16 12.46 -5.30
N GLN A 375 12.82 13.59 -5.60
CA GLN A 375 12.16 14.85 -5.94
C GLN A 375 11.24 14.73 -7.16
N ASP A 376 11.64 14.01 -8.20
CA ASP A 376 10.85 13.86 -9.43
C ASP A 376 9.53 13.13 -9.19
N LEU A 377 9.56 12.01 -8.45
CA LEU A 377 8.33 11.29 -8.07
C LEU A 377 7.41 12.14 -7.19
N ARG A 378 7.98 12.94 -6.28
CA ARG A 378 7.16 13.80 -5.41
C ARG A 378 6.57 15.00 -6.14
N ARG A 379 7.32 15.57 -7.09
CA ARG A 379 6.80 16.57 -8.04
C ARG A 379 5.68 15.96 -8.90
N ALA A 380 5.87 14.75 -9.41
CA ALA A 380 4.84 14.04 -10.15
C ALA A 380 3.57 13.78 -9.32
N ALA A 381 3.70 13.33 -8.05
CA ALA A 381 2.57 13.18 -7.13
C ALA A 381 1.84 14.52 -6.90
N ARG A 382 2.58 15.62 -6.80
CA ARG A 382 2.02 16.98 -6.71
C ARG A 382 1.25 17.34 -7.98
N ASP A 383 1.87 17.19 -9.14
CA ASP A 383 1.25 17.51 -10.44
C ASP A 383 -0.04 16.70 -10.66
N LEU A 384 -0.06 15.42 -10.25
CA LEU A 384 -1.28 14.62 -10.26
C LEU A 384 -2.39 15.26 -9.44
N VAL A 385 -2.13 15.64 -8.18
CA VAL A 385 -3.14 16.25 -7.30
C VAL A 385 -3.62 17.59 -7.85
N TYR A 386 -2.72 18.45 -8.33
CA TYR A 386 -3.07 19.77 -8.85
C TYR A 386 -3.76 19.74 -10.21
N SER A 387 -3.42 18.78 -11.07
CA SER A 387 -4.08 18.61 -12.36
C SER A 387 -5.55 18.20 -12.24
N GLY A 388 -5.97 17.68 -11.08
CA GLY A 388 -7.34 17.29 -10.79
C GLY A 388 -7.68 15.87 -11.25
N PRO A 389 -8.97 15.48 -11.19
CA PRO A 389 -9.40 14.13 -11.54
C PRO A 389 -9.27 13.86 -13.05
N ALA A 390 -8.81 12.66 -13.42
CA ALA A 390 -8.96 12.13 -14.77
C ALA A 390 -10.22 11.26 -14.86
N PHE A 391 -10.95 11.40 -15.96
CA PHE A 391 -12.23 10.71 -16.14
C PHE A 391 -12.11 9.33 -16.81
N GLY A 392 -10.89 8.95 -17.21
CA GLY A 392 -10.57 7.59 -17.68
C GLY A 392 -11.08 7.29 -19.09
N ARG A 393 -11.07 8.27 -19.99
CA ARG A 393 -11.43 8.13 -21.41
C ARG A 393 -10.43 8.88 -22.28
N GLY A 394 -10.18 8.41 -23.50
CA GLY A 394 -9.28 9.10 -24.42
C GLY A 394 -7.88 9.32 -23.82
N GLU A 395 -7.32 10.52 -23.97
CA GLU A 395 -5.99 10.87 -23.44
C GLU A 395 -5.85 10.63 -21.92
N ASP A 396 -6.91 10.89 -21.15
CA ASP A 396 -6.94 10.62 -19.70
C ASP A 396 -6.80 9.12 -19.41
N GLY A 397 -7.51 8.29 -20.20
CA GLY A 397 -7.46 6.84 -20.10
C GLY A 397 -6.08 6.30 -20.49
N ALA A 398 -5.53 6.76 -21.61
CA ALA A 398 -4.21 6.36 -22.08
C ALA A 398 -3.08 6.78 -21.13
N GLY A 399 -3.10 8.03 -20.65
CA GLY A 399 -2.15 8.49 -19.63
C GLY A 399 -2.24 7.66 -18.35
N THR A 400 -3.47 7.29 -17.94
CA THR A 400 -3.68 6.41 -16.78
C THR A 400 -3.12 5.01 -17.03
N ALA A 401 -3.42 4.38 -18.16
CA ALA A 401 -2.88 3.07 -18.50
C ALA A 401 -1.34 3.06 -18.51
N MET A 402 -0.72 4.08 -19.10
CA MET A 402 0.74 4.20 -19.20
C MET A 402 1.44 4.35 -17.84
N VAL A 403 0.88 5.17 -16.94
CA VAL A 403 1.45 5.29 -15.59
C VAL A 403 1.24 4.01 -14.78
N LEU A 404 0.09 3.34 -14.92
CA LEU A 404 -0.18 2.08 -14.22
C LEU A 404 0.74 0.95 -14.68
N ASP A 405 0.96 0.81 -15.99
CA ASP A 405 1.96 -0.12 -16.56
C ASP A 405 3.33 0.09 -15.92
N THR A 406 3.80 1.35 -15.87
CA THR A 406 5.10 1.67 -15.28
C THR A 406 5.14 1.41 -13.76
N LEU A 407 4.06 1.69 -13.04
CA LEU A 407 3.98 1.45 -11.60
C LEU A 407 3.94 -0.04 -11.23
N VAL A 408 3.41 -0.91 -12.10
CA VAL A 408 3.52 -2.37 -11.92
C VAL A 408 4.99 -2.77 -11.88
N PHE A 409 5.81 -2.30 -12.83
CA PHE A 409 7.26 -2.55 -12.81
C PHE A 409 7.94 -1.97 -11.58
N LEU A 410 7.57 -0.75 -11.16
CA LEU A 410 8.13 -0.13 -9.95
C LEU A 410 7.81 -0.92 -8.68
N ALA A 411 6.59 -1.45 -8.56
CA ALA A 411 6.20 -2.28 -7.44
C ALA A 411 6.96 -3.62 -7.42
N ILE A 412 7.21 -4.24 -8.59
CA ILE A 412 8.02 -5.46 -8.70
C ILE A 412 9.49 -5.18 -8.35
N ALA A 413 10.07 -4.09 -8.87
CA ALA A 413 11.43 -3.67 -8.53
C ALA A 413 11.59 -3.41 -7.03
N ALA A 414 10.61 -2.74 -6.40
CA ALA A 414 10.57 -2.56 -4.95
C ALA A 414 10.50 -3.91 -4.21
N ALA A 415 9.69 -4.87 -4.70
CA ALA A 415 9.60 -6.20 -4.12
C ALA A 415 10.94 -6.95 -4.16
N HIS A 416 11.67 -6.88 -5.28
CA HIS A 416 12.99 -7.47 -5.43
C HIS A 416 14.02 -6.81 -4.52
N TRP A 417 14.04 -5.47 -4.47
CA TRP A 417 14.92 -4.70 -3.60
C TRP A 417 14.72 -5.07 -2.11
N HIS A 418 13.46 -5.21 -1.69
CA HIS A 418 13.11 -5.65 -0.33
C HIS A 418 13.50 -7.11 -0.07
N ALA A 419 13.26 -8.01 -1.02
CA ALA A 419 13.61 -9.43 -0.87
C ALA A 419 15.12 -9.64 -0.69
N GLN A 420 15.94 -8.91 -1.46
CA GLN A 420 17.41 -8.94 -1.32
C GLN A 420 17.89 -8.51 0.08
N ARG A 421 17.11 -7.66 0.77
CA ARG A 421 17.40 -7.14 2.12
C ARG A 421 16.67 -7.90 3.24
N GLN A 422 16.06 -9.05 2.94
CA GLN A 422 15.29 -9.84 3.90
C GLN A 422 14.10 -9.08 4.52
N HIS A 423 13.58 -8.06 3.81
CA HIS A 423 12.38 -7.31 4.18
C HIS A 423 11.12 -8.04 3.68
N ALA A 424 10.89 -9.26 4.17
CA ALA A 424 9.92 -10.18 3.56
C ALA A 424 8.47 -9.65 3.54
N GLN A 425 8.00 -8.99 4.60
CA GLN A 425 6.65 -8.39 4.61
C GLN A 425 6.50 -7.22 3.64
N GLN A 426 7.56 -6.44 3.42
CA GLN A 426 7.53 -5.35 2.45
C GLN A 426 7.58 -5.85 1.02
N ALA A 427 8.38 -6.90 0.76
CA ALA A 427 8.40 -7.56 -0.53
C ALA A 427 7.01 -8.12 -0.89
N GLU A 428 6.35 -8.78 0.06
CA GLU A 428 5.00 -9.30 -0.13
C GLU A 428 3.97 -8.19 -0.38
N ALA A 429 4.01 -7.12 0.43
CA ALA A 429 3.14 -5.96 0.26
C ALA A 429 3.29 -5.30 -1.12
N ALA A 430 4.53 -5.17 -1.61
CA ALA A 430 4.80 -4.62 -2.93
C ALA A 430 4.23 -5.51 -4.05
N ARG A 431 4.29 -6.84 -3.91
CA ARG A 431 3.67 -7.78 -4.88
C ARG A 431 2.14 -7.70 -4.87
N ARG A 432 1.51 -7.59 -3.70
CA ARG A 432 0.06 -7.39 -3.58
C ARG A 432 -0.39 -6.08 -4.21
N ALA A 433 0.35 -5.01 -3.97
CA ALA A 433 0.11 -3.73 -4.65
C ALA A 433 0.24 -3.86 -6.18
N ALA A 434 1.25 -4.60 -6.68
CA ALA A 434 1.40 -4.86 -8.11
C ALA A 434 0.19 -5.61 -8.69
N ALA A 435 -0.43 -6.54 -7.96
CA ALA A 435 -1.64 -7.24 -8.40
C ALA A 435 -2.82 -6.28 -8.58
N HIS A 436 -3.06 -5.39 -7.61
CA HIS A 436 -4.10 -4.35 -7.72
C HIS A 436 -3.80 -3.35 -8.85
N LEU A 437 -2.53 -2.98 -9.05
CA LEU A 437 -2.12 -2.14 -10.17
C LEU A 437 -2.39 -2.81 -11.53
N ARG A 438 -2.14 -4.12 -11.66
CA ARG A 438 -2.48 -4.87 -12.88
C ARG A 438 -3.99 -4.90 -13.13
N ALA A 439 -4.81 -5.09 -12.10
CA ALA A 439 -6.26 -5.05 -12.23
C ALA A 439 -6.76 -3.65 -12.68
N ALA A 440 -6.23 -2.58 -12.06
CA ALA A 440 -6.51 -1.21 -12.49
C ALA A 440 -6.05 -0.93 -13.92
N TYR A 441 -4.86 -1.43 -14.30
CA TYR A 441 -4.29 -1.30 -15.64
C TYR A 441 -5.20 -1.94 -16.69
N GLN A 442 -5.66 -3.19 -16.47
CA GLN A 442 -6.53 -3.90 -17.41
C GLN A 442 -7.81 -3.10 -17.71
N GLN A 443 -8.37 -2.44 -16.70
CA GLN A 443 -9.55 -1.59 -16.88
C GLN A 443 -9.22 -0.27 -17.60
N ALA A 444 -8.13 0.41 -17.23
CA ALA A 444 -7.72 1.68 -17.83
C ALA A 444 -7.25 1.54 -19.29
N ALA A 445 -6.59 0.42 -19.62
CA ALA A 445 -5.98 0.20 -20.93
C ALA A 445 -6.98 -0.29 -21.99
N ALA A 446 -8.15 -0.79 -21.58
CA ALA A 446 -9.11 -1.44 -22.47
C ALA A 446 -9.54 -0.55 -23.66
N GLU A 447 -10.02 0.67 -23.39
CA GLU A 447 -10.46 1.59 -24.44
C GLU A 447 -9.30 2.15 -25.27
N PRO A 448 -8.20 2.67 -24.68
CA PRO A 448 -7.06 3.15 -25.45
C PRO A 448 -6.45 2.08 -26.37
N LEU A 449 -6.25 0.85 -25.87
CA LEU A 449 -5.70 -0.22 -26.70
C LEU A 449 -6.69 -0.66 -27.79
N ALA A 450 -8.01 -0.63 -27.53
CA ALA A 450 -9.00 -0.91 -28.57
C ALA A 450 -8.94 0.11 -29.72
N VAL A 451 -8.85 1.40 -29.40
CA VAL A 451 -8.69 2.48 -30.39
C VAL A 451 -7.42 2.28 -31.22
N LEU A 452 -6.30 1.95 -30.58
CA LEU A 452 -5.04 1.71 -31.29
C LEU A 452 -5.07 0.46 -32.17
N ARG A 453 -5.69 -0.62 -31.69
CA ARG A 453 -5.88 -1.85 -32.49
C ARG A 453 -6.74 -1.56 -33.72
N GLU A 454 -7.81 -0.78 -33.58
CA GLU A 454 -8.65 -0.38 -34.70
C GLU A 454 -7.86 0.43 -35.74
N ARG A 455 -7.10 1.44 -35.31
CA ARG A 455 -6.21 2.23 -36.19
C ARG A 455 -5.18 1.35 -36.91
N GLY A 456 -4.59 0.39 -36.20
CA GLY A 456 -3.64 -0.56 -36.76
C GLY A 456 -4.24 -1.46 -37.83
N ARG A 457 -5.47 -1.95 -37.62
CA ARG A 457 -6.20 -2.80 -38.57
C ARG A 457 -6.51 -2.08 -39.88
N TYR A 458 -6.88 -0.80 -39.81
CA TYR A 458 -7.18 0.01 -40.99
C TYR A 458 -5.94 0.61 -41.66
N SER A 459 -4.73 0.35 -41.14
CA SER A 459 -3.49 0.80 -41.77
C SER A 459 -3.19 0.05 -43.08
N ALA A 460 -2.57 0.73 -44.04
CA ALA A 460 -2.27 0.17 -45.36
C ALA A 460 -1.46 -1.16 -45.24
N PRO A 461 -1.78 -2.21 -46.04
CA PRO A 461 -1.08 -3.50 -45.94
C PRO A 461 0.43 -3.43 -46.22
N SER A 462 0.90 -2.44 -46.99
CA SER A 462 2.33 -2.18 -47.21
C SER A 462 3.01 -1.66 -45.94
N LEU A 463 2.38 -0.70 -45.25
CA LEU A 463 2.89 -0.11 -44.02
C LEU A 463 2.94 -1.13 -42.88
N ARG A 464 1.89 -1.96 -42.73
CA ARG A 464 1.90 -3.07 -41.74
C ARG A 464 3.03 -4.07 -42.00
N ARG A 465 3.29 -4.42 -43.27
CA ARG A 465 4.43 -5.29 -43.64
C ARG A 465 5.78 -4.63 -43.38
N HIS A 466 5.89 -3.32 -43.60
CA HIS A 466 7.08 -2.54 -43.27
C HIS A 466 7.37 -2.64 -41.77
N HIS A 467 6.41 -2.30 -40.91
CA HIS A 467 6.59 -2.38 -39.46
C HIS A 467 6.86 -3.82 -38.97
N ALA A 468 6.24 -4.84 -39.56
CA ALA A 468 6.55 -6.25 -39.22
C ALA A 468 8.00 -6.60 -39.56
N THR A 469 8.53 -6.08 -40.67
CA THR A 469 9.94 -6.25 -41.03
C THR A 469 10.86 -5.50 -40.06
N THR A 470 10.48 -4.28 -39.68
CA THR A 470 11.20 -3.48 -38.67
C THR A 470 11.23 -4.17 -37.31
N LEU A 471 10.12 -4.78 -36.88
CA LEU A 471 10.04 -5.58 -35.66
C LEU A 471 10.99 -6.77 -35.70
N ARG A 472 10.98 -7.58 -36.77
CA ARG A 472 11.91 -8.71 -36.95
C ARG A 472 13.37 -8.27 -36.93
N ALA A 473 13.68 -7.10 -37.50
CA ALA A 473 15.03 -6.55 -37.53
C ALA A 473 15.50 -5.94 -36.20
N ALA A 474 14.56 -5.48 -35.35
CA ALA A 474 14.85 -4.91 -34.04
C ALA A 474 14.90 -5.98 -32.95
N LEU A 475 13.95 -6.91 -32.95
CA LEU A 475 13.69 -7.88 -31.88
C LEU A 475 13.52 -9.29 -32.46
N PRO A 476 14.56 -9.90 -33.06
CA PRO A 476 14.44 -11.16 -33.80
C PRO A 476 13.86 -12.30 -32.95
N GLU A 477 14.24 -12.39 -31.68
CA GLU A 477 13.80 -13.45 -30.76
C GLU A 477 12.33 -13.32 -30.32
N LEU A 478 11.78 -12.10 -30.29
CA LEU A 478 10.41 -11.84 -29.83
C LEU A 478 9.43 -11.58 -30.97
N ALA A 479 9.92 -11.35 -32.18
CA ALA A 479 9.13 -10.83 -33.28
C ALA A 479 7.93 -11.73 -33.63
N GLU A 480 8.12 -13.04 -33.76
CA GLU A 480 7.02 -13.93 -34.14
C GLU A 480 5.98 -14.07 -33.02
N THR A 481 6.39 -14.06 -31.75
CA THR A 481 5.47 -14.00 -30.61
C THR A 481 4.63 -12.72 -30.66
N VAL A 482 5.28 -11.56 -30.80
CA VAL A 482 4.61 -10.26 -30.86
C VAL A 482 3.68 -10.15 -32.07
N LEU A 483 4.06 -10.70 -33.22
CA LEU A 483 3.21 -10.70 -34.42
C LEU A 483 1.98 -11.60 -34.29
N ALA A 484 2.06 -12.66 -33.49
CA ALA A 484 0.94 -13.56 -33.21
C ALA A 484 -0.03 -13.00 -32.15
N GLU A 485 0.41 -12.04 -31.33
CA GLU A 485 -0.40 -11.46 -30.28
C GLU A 485 -1.51 -10.53 -30.81
N PRO A 486 -2.70 -10.48 -30.14
CA PRO A 486 -3.77 -9.56 -30.51
C PRO A 486 -3.39 -8.08 -30.45
N GLY A 487 -2.36 -7.72 -29.68
CA GLY A 487 -1.86 -6.36 -29.52
C GLY A 487 -0.95 -5.88 -30.66
N TRP A 488 -0.58 -6.75 -31.63
CA TRP A 488 0.25 -6.35 -32.78
C TRP A 488 -0.31 -5.13 -33.52
N ASP A 489 -1.63 -5.08 -33.75
CA ASP A 489 -2.25 -3.96 -34.46
C ASP A 489 -2.04 -2.63 -33.72
N ALA A 490 -2.16 -2.62 -32.38
CA ALA A 490 -1.88 -1.42 -31.59
C ALA A 490 -0.40 -1.03 -31.62
N LEU A 491 0.50 -2.02 -31.60
CA LEU A 491 1.93 -1.77 -31.72
C LEU A 491 2.28 -1.18 -33.10
N ALA A 492 1.72 -1.73 -34.18
CA ALA A 492 1.90 -1.20 -35.52
C ALA A 492 1.40 0.24 -35.66
N ALA A 493 0.23 0.57 -35.08
CA ALA A 493 -0.26 1.95 -35.04
C ALA A 493 0.68 2.88 -34.26
N THR A 494 1.25 2.38 -33.16
CA THR A 494 2.20 3.14 -32.33
C THR A 494 3.55 3.36 -33.04
N LEU A 495 4.03 2.39 -33.81
CA LEU A 495 5.22 2.55 -34.66
C LEU A 495 4.99 3.60 -35.75
N ALA A 496 3.81 3.60 -36.38
CA ALA A 496 3.43 4.63 -37.34
C ALA A 496 3.35 6.02 -36.70
N ASP A 497 2.77 6.14 -35.50
CA ASP A 497 2.72 7.39 -34.74
C ASP A 497 4.14 7.89 -34.41
N ALA A 498 5.05 6.98 -34.02
CA ALA A 498 6.46 7.30 -33.74
C ALA A 498 7.23 7.78 -34.99
N GLU A 499 7.04 7.13 -36.14
CA GLU A 499 7.63 7.58 -37.41
C GLU A 499 7.13 8.98 -37.79
N LEU A 500 5.84 9.25 -37.59
CA LEU A 500 5.21 10.52 -37.95
C LEU A 500 5.84 11.71 -37.21
N VAL A 501 6.20 11.52 -35.93
CA VAL A 501 6.88 12.54 -35.12
C VAL A 501 8.41 12.52 -35.25
N GLY A 502 8.95 11.69 -36.15
CA GLY A 502 10.37 11.68 -36.53
C GLY A 502 11.26 10.69 -35.76
N HIS A 503 10.70 9.78 -34.95
CA HIS A 503 11.49 8.73 -34.31
C HIS A 503 11.82 7.58 -35.28
N ASN A 504 13.00 6.97 -35.11
CA ASN A 504 13.37 5.74 -35.82
C ASN A 504 12.78 4.52 -35.07
N PRO A 505 11.80 3.79 -35.64
CA PRO A 505 11.10 2.74 -34.89
C PRO A 505 11.96 1.54 -34.58
N ARG A 506 12.99 1.26 -35.39
CA ARG A 506 13.92 0.17 -35.11
C ARG A 506 14.72 0.45 -33.84
N ALA A 507 15.26 1.68 -33.73
CA ALA A 507 15.99 2.12 -32.55
C ALA A 507 15.08 2.18 -31.33
N LEU A 508 13.87 2.71 -31.50
CA LEU A 508 12.89 2.83 -30.42
C LEU A 508 12.42 1.46 -29.89
N LEU A 509 12.19 0.48 -30.77
CA LEU A 509 11.88 -0.89 -30.37
C LEU A 509 13.03 -1.54 -29.60
N ALA A 510 14.26 -1.37 -30.08
CA ALA A 510 15.44 -1.90 -29.39
C ALA A 510 15.57 -1.29 -27.98
N GLU A 511 15.44 0.02 -27.86
CA GLU A 511 15.47 0.72 -26.56
C GLU A 511 14.35 0.25 -25.63
N ALA A 512 13.12 0.16 -26.13
CA ALA A 512 11.97 -0.28 -25.34
C ALA A 512 12.10 -1.74 -24.86
N ALA A 513 12.88 -2.56 -25.55
CA ALA A 513 13.09 -3.96 -25.20
C ALA A 513 14.24 -4.22 -24.21
N VAL A 514 15.14 -3.26 -23.99
CA VAL A 514 16.26 -3.41 -23.04
C VAL A 514 15.77 -3.55 -21.59
N GLY A 515 14.60 -3.01 -21.25
CA GLY A 515 14.04 -3.11 -19.90
C GLY A 515 13.48 -4.52 -19.59
N ARG A 516 13.87 -5.10 -18.45
CA ARG A 516 13.14 -6.22 -17.82
C ARG A 516 11.71 -5.79 -17.46
N GLU A 517 10.71 -6.65 -17.32
CA GLU A 517 10.60 -8.08 -17.66
C GLU A 517 9.63 -8.18 -18.86
N LEU A 518 10.12 -8.39 -20.09
CA LEU A 518 9.25 -8.69 -21.24
C LEU A 518 8.86 -10.17 -21.29
N ASP A 519 9.67 -11.03 -20.69
CA ASP A 519 9.53 -12.47 -20.62
C ASP A 519 8.43 -12.94 -19.65
N THR A 520 8.10 -12.14 -18.64
CA THR A 520 7.01 -12.40 -17.69
C THR A 520 5.72 -11.63 -18.01
N ALA A 521 5.69 -10.89 -19.12
CA ALA A 521 4.55 -10.09 -19.52
C ALA A 521 3.40 -10.97 -20.03
N ASP A 522 2.17 -10.65 -19.61
CA ASP A 522 0.96 -11.30 -20.14
C ASP A 522 0.74 -11.03 -21.64
N SER A 523 1.28 -9.91 -22.14
CA SER A 523 1.19 -9.45 -23.54
C SER A 523 2.41 -8.57 -23.86
N VAL A 524 3.35 -9.08 -24.64
CA VAL A 524 4.60 -8.37 -24.97
C VAL A 524 4.29 -7.13 -25.81
N SER A 525 3.35 -7.24 -26.75
CA SER A 525 2.91 -6.17 -27.64
C SER A 525 2.26 -5.01 -26.89
N ASP A 526 1.41 -5.26 -25.90
CA ASP A 526 0.77 -4.18 -25.12
C ASP A 526 1.81 -3.45 -24.23
N VAL A 527 2.78 -4.17 -23.65
CA VAL A 527 3.90 -3.54 -22.92
C VAL A 527 4.74 -2.66 -23.85
N LEU A 528 5.07 -3.17 -25.05
CA LEU A 528 5.82 -2.40 -26.04
C LEU A 528 5.04 -1.14 -26.48
N VAL A 529 3.72 -1.21 -26.65
CA VAL A 529 2.88 -0.03 -26.96
C VAL A 529 3.09 1.08 -25.94
N TRP A 530 2.98 0.79 -24.64
CA TRP A 530 3.10 1.81 -23.60
C TRP A 530 4.54 2.31 -23.43
N ARG A 531 5.53 1.43 -23.55
CA ARG A 531 6.95 1.83 -23.51
C ARG A 531 7.31 2.77 -24.66
N LEU A 532 6.92 2.44 -25.89
CA LEU A 532 7.17 3.27 -27.07
C LEU A 532 6.49 4.62 -26.93
N ARG A 533 5.23 4.64 -26.49
CA ARG A 533 4.47 5.88 -26.28
C ARG A 533 5.10 6.77 -25.21
N ARG A 534 5.58 6.20 -24.11
CA ARG A 534 6.33 6.94 -23.08
C ARG A 534 7.63 7.48 -23.67
N THR A 535 8.48 6.63 -24.23
CA THR A 535 9.80 7.04 -24.72
C THR A 535 9.74 8.10 -25.83
N ALA A 536 8.74 8.03 -26.70
CA ALA A 536 8.52 9.00 -27.78
C ALA A 536 7.52 10.13 -27.43
N ASP A 537 7.08 10.25 -26.18
CA ASP A 537 6.10 11.24 -25.69
C ASP A 537 4.85 11.36 -26.59
N LEU A 538 4.28 10.21 -26.98
CA LEU A 538 3.17 10.14 -27.93
C LEU A 538 1.80 10.29 -27.23
N PRO A 539 0.91 11.20 -27.69
CA PRO A 539 -0.49 11.21 -27.28
C PRO A 539 -1.25 9.98 -27.85
N LEU A 540 -2.37 9.60 -27.25
CA LEU A 540 -3.26 8.55 -27.79
C LEU A 540 -3.74 8.89 -29.20
N TYR A 541 -4.14 10.14 -29.41
CA TYR A 541 -4.54 10.69 -30.69
C TYR A 541 -3.42 11.58 -31.23
N ALA A 542 -2.70 11.08 -32.24
CA ALA A 542 -1.83 11.94 -33.03
C ALA A 542 -2.69 13.06 -33.65
N PRO A 543 -2.27 14.34 -33.59
CA PRO A 543 -2.99 15.39 -34.29
C PRO A 543 -3.01 15.02 -35.77
N ALA A 544 -4.21 14.88 -36.34
CA ALA A 544 -4.37 14.66 -37.77
C ALA A 544 -3.57 15.74 -38.49
N GLN A 545 -2.59 15.33 -39.32
CA GLN A 545 -2.02 16.25 -40.29
C GLN A 545 -3.19 16.85 -41.05
N GLU A 546 -3.36 18.17 -40.95
CA GLU A 546 -4.11 18.93 -41.95
C GLU A 546 -3.67 18.40 -43.29
N ALA A 547 -4.61 17.73 -43.97
CA ALA A 547 -4.39 17.23 -45.30
C ALA A 547 -3.77 18.37 -46.10
N THR A 548 -2.52 18.18 -46.49
CA THR A 548 -1.81 19.03 -47.42
C THR A 548 -2.69 19.13 -48.65
N ARG A 549 -3.45 20.23 -48.74
CA ARG A 549 -4.11 20.64 -49.99
C ARG A 549 -3.01 21.08 -50.93
N VAL A 550 -2.38 20.11 -51.56
CA VAL A 550 -1.63 20.29 -52.79
C VAL A 550 -2.65 20.55 -53.90
N ASN A 551 -2.81 21.82 -54.27
CA ASN A 551 -3.22 22.36 -55.58
C ASN A 551 -3.60 23.84 -55.38
N ARG A 552 -3.08 24.86 -56.07
CA ARG A 552 -2.26 24.99 -57.29
C ARG A 552 -1.65 26.41 -57.29
N PRO A 553 -0.64 26.69 -58.13
CA PRO A 553 -0.13 28.05 -58.30
C PRO A 553 -1.20 28.92 -58.96
N ASN A 554 -1.51 30.07 -58.34
CA ASN A 554 -2.34 31.09 -58.96
C ASN A 554 -1.49 31.85 -59.98
N ASP A 555 -1.69 31.52 -61.25
CA ASP A 555 -1.31 32.37 -62.36
C ASP A 555 -2.55 33.12 -62.87
N HIS A 556 -2.32 34.39 -63.19
CA HIS A 556 -3.14 35.33 -63.95
C HIS A 556 -4.21 36.22 -63.27
N MET A 557 -3.80 37.49 -63.21
CA MET A 557 -4.41 38.66 -63.84
C MET A 557 -5.65 39.32 -63.22
N SER A 558 -5.37 40.50 -62.66
CA SER A 558 -6.02 41.79 -62.94
C SER A 558 -7.23 41.77 -63.89
N ALA A 559 -8.42 41.96 -63.32
CA ALA A 559 -9.52 42.63 -64.01
C ALA A 559 -10.39 43.36 -62.98
N SER A 560 -10.23 44.69 -62.96
CA SER A 560 -11.18 45.64 -62.42
C SER A 560 -12.56 45.39 -63.04
N ARG A 561 -13.63 45.38 -62.23
CA ARG A 561 -14.90 46.07 -62.53
C ARG A 561 -15.97 45.81 -61.45
N THR A 562 -16.34 46.93 -60.82
CA THR A 562 -17.72 47.41 -60.69
C THR A 562 -18.71 46.58 -59.87
N MET A 563 -18.96 47.07 -58.66
CA MET A 563 -20.16 46.83 -57.86
C MET A 563 -21.42 47.33 -58.60
N PRO A 564 -22.51 46.55 -58.61
CA PRO A 564 -23.85 47.11 -58.64
C PRO A 564 -24.60 46.82 -57.35
N VAL A 565 -25.12 47.90 -56.79
CA VAL A 565 -26.09 47.98 -55.70
C VAL A 565 -27.33 47.14 -56.05
N SER A 566 -27.75 46.24 -55.16
CA SER A 566 -29.10 45.64 -55.21
C SER A 566 -30.07 46.42 -54.31
N PRO A 567 -31.26 46.79 -54.82
CA PRO A 567 -32.29 47.41 -54.02
C PRO A 567 -33.13 46.35 -53.29
N ALA A 568 -33.38 46.60 -52.02
CA ALA A 568 -34.36 45.88 -51.23
C ALA A 568 -35.78 46.18 -51.74
N SER A 569 -36.59 45.16 -51.98
CA SER A 569 -38.05 45.31 -51.99
C SER A 569 -38.71 44.22 -51.15
N ARG A 570 -39.35 44.70 -50.08
CA ARG A 570 -40.39 44.03 -49.32
C ARG A 570 -41.56 43.70 -50.24
N ALA A 571 -42.25 42.60 -49.98
CA ALA A 571 -43.72 42.65 -49.86
C ALA A 571 -44.31 41.37 -49.27
N ARG A 572 -45.01 41.53 -48.15
CA ARG A 572 -46.32 40.90 -47.97
C ARG A 572 -47.22 41.88 -47.20
N ARG A 573 -48.14 42.50 -47.95
CA ARG A 573 -49.56 42.56 -47.61
C ARG A 573 -50.37 42.60 -48.92
N ARG A 574 -51.18 41.54 -49.05
CA ARG A 574 -52.25 41.22 -50.01
C ARG A 574 -51.81 40.83 -51.42
#